data_AF-A0AA41R0D7-F1
#
_entry.id   AF-A0AA41R0D7-F1
#
_cell.length_a   1.000
_cell.length_b   1.000
_cell.length_c   1.000
_cell.angle_alpha   90.00
_cell.angle_beta   90.00
_cell.angle_gamma   90.00
#
_symmetry.space_group_name_H-M   'P 1'
#
loop_
_entity.id
_entity.type
_entity.pdbx_description
1 polymer ?
#
loop_
_entity_poly.entity_id
_entity_poly.type
_entity_poly.pdbx_seq_one_letter_code
_entity_poly.pdbx_strand_id
1 'polypeptide(L)'
;MTDCCQPLRYIYKTQGVCPPEIHIQISGNTLTRVRFVGGGCPGNATLVGRLLQDRPVEDIMPLIEGIPCRDNTSCADQLAQALRAIEKGDLAPAAPFRLAQDPTVRSRIGFIGEVGGNPQALRSAFETVAQAGAETVVCLGNITCPTRNNDETIKALRRSGVNAIQGPNDWAYACGVETSAFSPITASSRDWLLQLPQAYVFQLGDKKCLAFHGDFLQTLPGYSDYDPYALEINMIAGLALFMQDETVFPALAEMTPQFTADVILFAQTDRWGHWQVGGKDIVGIGPIADGTVVSVGLLQDGPEKRLFNTLQVGVNDA
;
A
#
# COMPACT_ATOMS: atom_id res chain seq x y z
N MET A 1 6.19 -30.75 15.93
CA MET A 1 6.70 -30.44 14.59
C MET A 1 5.49 -30.33 13.67
N THR A 2 4.93 -29.13 13.56
CA THR A 2 3.91 -28.81 12.56
C THR A 2 4.59 -27.82 11.64
N ASP A 3 5.03 -28.32 10.49
CA ASP A 3 5.51 -27.51 9.38
C ASP A 3 4.30 -26.76 8.83
N CYS A 4 3.95 -25.62 9.44
CA CYS A 4 2.93 -24.73 8.90
C CYS A 4 3.53 -24.05 7.68
N CYS A 5 3.44 -24.71 6.52
CA CYS A 5 3.70 -24.10 5.23
C CYS A 5 2.85 -22.83 5.14
N GLN A 6 3.49 -21.66 5.23
CA GLN A 6 2.80 -20.40 5.07
C GLN A 6 2.09 -20.42 3.71
N PRO A 7 0.84 -19.95 3.64
CA PRO A 7 0.09 -19.98 2.40
C PRO A 7 0.78 -19.10 1.34
N LEU A 8 1.02 -19.69 0.17
CA LEU A 8 1.55 -19.00 -0.99
C LEU A 8 0.42 -18.35 -1.77
N ARG A 9 0.73 -17.21 -2.39
CA ARG A 9 -0.21 -16.47 -3.23
C ARG A 9 0.27 -16.49 -4.67
N TYR A 10 -0.67 -16.52 -5.61
CA TYR A 10 -0.42 -16.51 -7.03
C TYR A 10 -1.40 -15.57 -7.71
N ILE A 11 -0.93 -14.89 -8.75
CA ILE A 11 -1.73 -14.00 -9.60
C ILE A 11 -1.65 -14.55 -11.01
N TYR A 12 -2.79 -15.00 -11.54
CA TYR A 12 -2.88 -15.58 -12.87
C TYR A 12 -3.65 -14.64 -13.80
N LYS A 13 -3.02 -14.26 -14.93
CA LYS A 13 -3.68 -13.47 -15.98
C LYS A 13 -4.51 -14.38 -16.86
N THR A 14 -5.80 -14.12 -16.93
CA THR A 14 -6.74 -14.96 -17.69
C THR A 14 -6.76 -14.59 -19.17
N GLN A 15 -7.36 -15.47 -19.97
CA GLN A 15 -7.64 -15.22 -21.39
C GLN A 15 -9.07 -15.68 -21.72
N GLY A 16 -9.75 -14.97 -22.62
CA GLY A 16 -11.08 -15.38 -23.13
C GLY A 16 -12.24 -15.31 -22.12
N VAL A 17 -12.05 -14.66 -20.96
CA VAL A 17 -13.05 -14.55 -19.89
C VAL A 17 -13.20 -13.12 -19.38
N CYS A 18 -14.30 -12.84 -18.67
CA CYS A 18 -14.60 -11.50 -18.15
C CYS A 18 -13.59 -10.96 -17.11
N PRO A 19 -13.17 -11.71 -16.08
CA PRO A 19 -12.18 -11.21 -15.12
C PRO A 19 -10.77 -11.30 -15.71
N PRO A 20 -9.99 -10.21 -15.85
CA PRO A 20 -8.63 -10.23 -16.41
C PRO A 20 -7.60 -10.99 -15.57
N GLU A 21 -7.87 -11.22 -14.28
CA GLU A 21 -6.95 -11.95 -13.40
C GLU A 21 -7.66 -12.73 -12.29
N ILE A 22 -6.95 -13.76 -11.78
CA ILE A 22 -7.38 -14.61 -10.68
C ILE A 22 -6.31 -14.59 -9.59
N HIS A 23 -6.70 -14.22 -8.37
CA HIS A 23 -5.83 -14.26 -7.20
C HIS A 23 -6.10 -15.56 -6.43
N ILE A 24 -5.06 -16.36 -6.22
CA ILE A 24 -5.14 -17.71 -5.68
C ILE A 24 -4.27 -17.79 -4.44
N GLN A 25 -4.77 -18.38 -3.37
CA GLN A 25 -4.01 -18.67 -2.16
C GLN A 25 -4.01 -20.18 -1.90
N ILE A 26 -2.82 -20.78 -1.81
CA ILE A 26 -2.63 -22.22 -1.61
C ILE A 26 -1.77 -22.46 -0.37
N SER A 27 -2.17 -23.37 0.51
CA SER A 27 -1.33 -23.90 1.59
C SER A 27 -1.05 -25.37 1.31
N GLY A 28 0.21 -25.69 1.00
CA GLY A 28 0.59 -27.03 0.52
C GLY A 28 -0.12 -27.37 -0.79
N ASN A 29 -1.06 -28.33 -0.75
CA ASN A 29 -1.91 -28.71 -1.89
C ASN A 29 -3.37 -28.27 -1.76
N THR A 30 -3.68 -27.42 -0.78
CA THR A 30 -5.06 -27.00 -0.46
C THR A 30 -5.32 -25.60 -1.00
N LEU A 31 -6.33 -25.44 -1.86
CA LEU A 31 -6.82 -24.13 -2.26
C LEU A 31 -7.56 -23.50 -1.07
N THR A 32 -7.00 -22.43 -0.52
CA THR A 32 -7.57 -21.75 0.66
C THR A 32 -8.43 -20.54 0.28
N ARG A 33 -8.08 -19.82 -0.79
CA ARG A 33 -8.87 -18.69 -1.31
C ARG A 33 -8.71 -18.54 -2.82
N VAL A 34 -9.77 -18.07 -3.48
CA VAL A 34 -9.73 -17.64 -4.88
C VAL A 34 -10.56 -16.38 -5.08
N ARG A 35 -9.99 -15.36 -5.75
CA ARG A 35 -10.69 -14.14 -6.19
C ARG A 35 -10.60 -14.02 -7.69
N PHE A 36 -11.70 -13.62 -8.32
CA PHE A 36 -11.69 -13.11 -9.68
C PHE A 36 -11.72 -11.59 -9.61
N VAL A 37 -10.74 -10.92 -10.21
CA VAL A 37 -10.56 -9.46 -10.10
C VAL A 37 -10.85 -8.80 -11.45
N GLY A 38 -11.30 -7.55 -11.44
CA GLY A 38 -11.44 -6.70 -12.63
C GLY A 38 -12.68 -6.94 -13.50
N GLY A 39 -13.61 -7.83 -13.12
CA GLY A 39 -14.88 -8.02 -13.84
C GLY A 39 -15.54 -9.38 -13.64
N GLY A 40 -16.58 -9.65 -14.43
CA GLY A 40 -17.35 -10.90 -14.39
C GLY A 40 -18.58 -10.85 -13.47
N CYS A 41 -19.19 -12.01 -13.24
CA CYS A 41 -20.39 -12.14 -12.40
C CYS A 41 -20.01 -12.24 -10.91
N PRO A 42 -20.33 -11.25 -10.06
CA PRO A 42 -19.94 -11.26 -8.65
C PRO A 42 -20.53 -12.44 -7.88
N GLY A 43 -21.77 -12.84 -8.22
CA GLY A 43 -22.43 -13.99 -7.62
C GLY A 43 -21.71 -15.31 -7.92
N ASN A 44 -21.29 -15.50 -9.18
CA ASN A 44 -20.55 -16.70 -9.57
C ASN A 44 -19.14 -16.73 -8.98
N ALA A 45 -18.44 -15.60 -8.97
CA ALA A 45 -17.12 -15.50 -8.34
C ALA A 45 -17.17 -15.87 -6.85
N THR A 46 -18.20 -15.38 -6.14
CA THR A 46 -18.44 -15.72 -4.73
C THR A 46 -18.80 -17.20 -4.56
N LEU A 47 -19.65 -17.74 -5.42
CA LEU A 47 -20.06 -19.15 -5.40
C LEU A 47 -18.86 -20.08 -5.57
N VAL A 48 -18.07 -19.87 -6.62
CA VAL A 48 -16.85 -20.66 -6.91
C VAL A 48 -15.86 -20.53 -5.74
N GLY A 49 -15.64 -19.32 -5.25
CA GLY A 49 -14.75 -19.09 -4.10
C GLY A 49 -15.13 -19.91 -2.87
N ARG A 50 -16.42 -19.94 -2.52
CA ARG A 50 -16.92 -20.71 -1.36
C ARG A 50 -16.92 -22.21 -1.60
N LEU A 51 -17.26 -22.67 -2.80
CA LEU A 51 -17.33 -24.10 -3.11
C LEU A 51 -15.97 -24.77 -3.06
N LEU A 52 -14.92 -24.07 -3.53
CA LEU A 52 -13.58 -24.63 -3.69
C LEU A 52 -12.65 -24.31 -2.51
N GLN A 53 -13.06 -23.44 -1.59
CA GLN A 53 -12.28 -23.10 -0.41
C GLN A 53 -12.01 -24.34 0.47
N ASP A 54 -10.77 -24.39 0.97
CA ASP A 54 -10.23 -25.40 1.88
C ASP A 54 -10.30 -26.84 1.33
N ARG A 55 -10.23 -26.99 0.00
CA ARG A 55 -10.20 -28.28 -0.69
C ARG A 55 -8.84 -28.57 -1.35
N PRO A 56 -8.43 -29.84 -1.42
CA PRO A 56 -7.29 -30.27 -2.22
C PRO A 56 -7.45 -29.90 -3.69
N VAL A 57 -6.38 -29.48 -4.36
CA VAL A 57 -6.39 -29.13 -5.80
C VAL A 57 -6.87 -30.32 -6.65
N GLU A 58 -6.46 -31.54 -6.30
CA GLU A 58 -6.86 -32.79 -6.98
C GLU A 58 -8.38 -33.03 -6.97
N ASP A 59 -9.07 -32.65 -5.90
CA ASP A 59 -10.53 -32.77 -5.80
C ASP A 59 -11.26 -31.67 -6.58
N ILE A 60 -10.61 -30.52 -6.75
CA ILE A 60 -11.15 -29.36 -7.45
C ILE A 60 -11.08 -29.55 -8.96
N MET A 61 -9.97 -30.06 -9.49
CA MET A 61 -9.70 -30.10 -10.94
C MET A 61 -10.85 -30.74 -11.77
N PRO A 62 -11.41 -31.91 -11.40
CA PRO A 62 -12.50 -32.52 -12.16
C PRO A 62 -13.81 -31.72 -12.15
N LEU A 63 -13.98 -30.79 -11.19
CA LEU A 63 -15.20 -29.99 -11.03
C LEU A 63 -15.21 -28.76 -11.94
N ILE A 64 -14.05 -28.25 -12.31
CA ILE A 64 -13.92 -26.93 -12.95
C ILE A 64 -13.28 -26.95 -14.34
N GLU A 65 -12.52 -28.00 -14.66
CA GLU A 65 -11.83 -28.10 -15.94
C GLU A 65 -12.80 -28.26 -17.12
N GLY A 66 -12.48 -27.58 -18.23
CA GLY A 66 -13.10 -27.83 -19.52
C GLY A 66 -14.54 -27.33 -19.65
N ILE A 67 -15.04 -26.58 -18.65
CA ILE A 67 -16.36 -25.96 -18.70
C ILE A 67 -16.30 -24.76 -19.66
N PRO A 68 -17.04 -24.76 -20.79
CA PRO A 68 -17.00 -23.66 -21.74
C PRO A 68 -18.03 -22.58 -21.38
N CYS A 69 -17.67 -21.32 -21.66
CA CYS A 69 -18.57 -20.17 -21.62
C CYS A 69 -18.41 -19.33 -22.89
N ARG A 70 -17.36 -18.49 -22.97
CA ARG A 70 -16.99 -17.70 -24.16
C ARG A 70 -15.61 -18.15 -24.62
N ASP A 71 -15.32 -18.02 -25.91
CA ASP A 71 -14.02 -18.37 -26.48
C ASP A 71 -13.53 -19.80 -26.11
N ASN A 72 -14.46 -20.74 -25.98
CA ASN A 72 -14.23 -22.13 -25.56
C ASN A 72 -13.55 -22.31 -24.18
N THR A 73 -13.68 -21.33 -23.28
CA THR A 73 -13.20 -21.40 -21.89
C THR A 73 -14.18 -20.73 -20.92
N SER A 74 -13.93 -20.80 -19.61
CA SER A 74 -14.74 -20.14 -18.57
C SER A 74 -13.88 -19.71 -17.38
N CYS A 75 -14.43 -18.90 -16.47
CA CYS A 75 -13.71 -18.51 -15.26
C CYS A 75 -13.24 -19.73 -14.43
N ALA A 76 -14.05 -20.80 -14.39
CA ALA A 76 -13.71 -22.05 -13.70
C ALA A 76 -12.59 -22.80 -14.44
N ASP A 77 -12.66 -22.87 -15.77
CA ASP A 77 -11.62 -23.50 -16.58
C ASP A 77 -10.28 -22.75 -16.51
N GLN A 78 -10.31 -21.41 -16.54
CA GLN A 78 -9.13 -20.56 -16.33
C GLN A 78 -8.52 -20.75 -14.93
N LEU A 79 -9.34 -20.98 -13.89
CA LEU A 79 -8.83 -21.35 -12.57
C LEU A 79 -8.13 -22.72 -12.61
N ALA A 80 -8.69 -23.71 -13.32
CA ALA A 80 -8.04 -25.02 -13.50
C ALA A 80 -6.68 -24.89 -14.22
N GLN A 81 -6.60 -24.05 -15.25
CA GLN A 81 -5.34 -23.75 -15.95
C GLN A 81 -4.33 -23.08 -15.01
N ALA A 82 -4.77 -22.14 -14.18
CA ALA A 82 -3.93 -21.48 -13.18
C ALA A 82 -3.38 -22.48 -12.15
N LEU A 83 -4.23 -23.36 -11.59
CA LEU A 83 -3.82 -24.38 -10.63
C LEU A 83 -2.79 -25.34 -11.23
N ARG A 84 -2.97 -25.75 -12.49
CA ARG A 84 -1.96 -26.55 -13.21
C ARG A 84 -0.65 -25.84 -13.42
N ALA A 85 -0.69 -24.55 -13.77
CA ALA A 85 0.53 -23.76 -13.93
C ALA A 85 1.30 -23.67 -12.61
N ILE A 86 0.59 -23.59 -11.47
CA ILE A 86 1.19 -23.65 -10.13
C ILE A 86 1.83 -25.02 -9.87
N GLU A 87 1.10 -26.12 -10.10
CA GLU A 87 1.60 -27.49 -9.89
C GLU A 87 2.86 -27.79 -10.74
N LYS A 88 2.92 -27.26 -11.97
CA LYS A 88 4.07 -27.43 -12.87
C LYS A 88 5.24 -26.49 -12.53
N GLY A 89 5.02 -25.48 -11.69
CA GLY A 89 6.00 -24.43 -11.42
C GLY A 89 6.13 -23.38 -12.53
N ASP A 90 5.20 -23.36 -13.49
CA ASP A 90 5.14 -22.37 -14.57
C ASP A 90 4.65 -21.00 -14.06
N LEU A 91 3.89 -20.99 -12.95
CA LEU A 91 3.44 -19.78 -12.27
C LEU A 91 4.19 -19.60 -10.95
N ALA A 92 5.08 -18.62 -10.89
CA ALA A 92 5.80 -18.28 -9.67
C ALA A 92 4.85 -17.65 -8.61
N PRO A 93 5.11 -17.88 -7.31
CA PRO A 93 4.39 -17.17 -6.25
C PRO A 93 4.50 -15.66 -6.43
N ALA A 94 3.38 -14.96 -6.24
CA ALA A 94 3.34 -13.52 -6.19
C ALA A 94 4.20 -13.03 -5.03
N ALA A 95 5.08 -12.06 -5.32
CA ALA A 95 5.87 -11.42 -4.28
C ALA A 95 4.92 -10.75 -3.28
N PRO A 96 5.11 -10.96 -1.96
CA PRO A 96 4.21 -10.40 -0.99
C PRO A 96 4.30 -8.88 -0.99
N PHE A 97 3.16 -8.23 -0.88
CA PHE A 97 3.07 -6.86 -0.40
C PHE A 97 3.90 -6.72 0.89
N ARG A 98 4.94 -5.90 0.87
CA ARG A 98 5.82 -5.67 2.01
C ARG A 98 5.17 -4.71 2.97
N LEU A 99 4.65 -5.28 4.03
CA LEU A 99 4.14 -4.58 5.18
C LEU A 99 5.23 -4.52 6.26
N ALA A 100 5.70 -3.32 6.59
CA ALA A 100 6.50 -3.13 7.79
C ALA A 100 5.58 -2.98 9.01
N GLN A 101 5.96 -3.62 10.12
CA GLN A 101 5.23 -3.52 11.38
C GLN A 101 6.16 -3.00 12.46
N ASP A 102 5.72 -1.96 13.16
CA ASP A 102 6.40 -1.43 14.33
C ASP A 102 5.56 -1.68 15.59
N PRO A 103 5.99 -2.60 16.47
CA PRO A 103 5.26 -2.92 17.69
C PRO A 103 5.42 -1.85 18.78
N THR A 104 6.27 -0.84 18.58
CA THR A 104 6.55 0.18 19.58
C THR A 104 5.36 1.12 19.69
N VAL A 105 4.73 1.14 20.87
CA VAL A 105 3.67 2.09 21.19
C VAL A 105 4.29 3.46 21.39
N ARG A 106 3.78 4.46 20.66
CA ARG A 106 4.21 5.86 20.77
C ARG A 106 3.02 6.76 21.03
N SER A 107 3.29 7.94 21.55
CA SER A 107 2.31 9.00 21.80
C SER A 107 2.41 10.14 20.81
N ARG A 108 3.57 10.31 20.14
CA ARG A 108 3.82 11.44 19.25
C ARG A 108 4.72 11.05 18.09
N ILE A 109 4.19 11.11 16.86
CA ILE A 109 4.87 10.66 15.64
C ILE A 109 4.79 11.75 14.58
N GLY A 110 5.92 12.09 13.98
CA GLY A 110 5.99 13.02 12.86
C GLY A 110 5.86 12.31 11.52
N PHE A 111 5.28 13.00 10.55
CA PHE A 111 5.08 12.50 9.20
C PHE A 111 5.58 13.49 8.17
N ILE A 112 6.24 12.97 7.14
CA ILE A 112 6.63 13.69 5.93
C ILE A 112 6.19 12.85 4.73
N GLY A 113 5.96 13.47 3.58
CA GLY A 113 5.58 12.80 2.34
C GLY A 113 5.91 13.68 1.15
N GLU A 114 5.85 13.11 -0.06
CA GLU A 114 6.21 13.78 -1.31
C GLU A 114 7.50 14.61 -1.17
N VAL A 115 8.58 13.96 -0.71
CA VAL A 115 9.86 14.65 -0.44
C VAL A 115 10.44 15.26 -1.72
N GLY A 116 10.22 14.57 -2.82
CA GLY A 116 10.49 15.00 -4.18
C GLY A 116 11.94 15.36 -4.49
N GLY A 117 12.88 14.63 -3.90
CA GLY A 117 14.31 14.85 -4.08
C GLY A 117 14.81 16.13 -3.40
N ASN A 118 14.12 16.66 -2.38
CA ASN A 118 14.49 17.90 -1.72
C ASN A 118 15.22 17.66 -0.36
N PRO A 119 16.57 17.59 -0.34
CA PRO A 119 17.31 17.31 0.89
C PRO A 119 17.30 18.47 1.89
N GLN A 120 17.11 19.71 1.41
CA GLN A 120 17.02 20.89 2.27
C GLN A 120 15.69 20.89 3.04
N ALA A 121 14.57 20.69 2.35
CA ALA A 121 13.27 20.55 2.99
C ALA A 121 13.25 19.39 3.99
N LEU A 122 13.90 18.27 3.63
CA LEU A 122 14.03 17.11 4.51
C LEU A 122 14.72 17.45 5.84
N ARG A 123 15.80 18.25 5.78
CA ARG A 123 16.51 18.70 6.99
C ARG A 123 15.63 19.58 7.87
N SER A 124 15.00 20.61 7.30
CA SER A 124 14.11 21.51 8.02
C SER A 124 12.91 20.77 8.62
N ALA A 125 12.38 19.78 7.91
CA ALA A 125 11.30 18.93 8.40
C ALA A 125 11.71 18.12 9.63
N PHE A 126 12.89 17.49 9.61
CA PHE A 126 13.40 16.75 10.77
C PHE A 126 13.61 17.64 11.99
N GLU A 127 14.17 18.83 11.79
CA GLU A 127 14.33 19.81 12.87
C GLU A 127 12.97 20.22 13.46
N THR A 128 11.98 20.50 12.61
CA THR A 128 10.63 20.88 13.02
C THR A 128 9.95 19.78 13.82
N VAL A 129 10.02 18.53 13.34
CA VAL A 129 9.42 17.36 14.01
C VAL A 129 10.12 17.07 15.34
N ALA A 130 11.45 17.22 15.41
CA ALA A 130 12.22 17.06 16.63
C ALA A 130 11.91 18.14 17.67
N GLN A 131 11.78 19.42 17.26
CA GLN A 131 11.36 20.52 18.13
C GLN A 131 9.94 20.33 18.64
N ALA A 132 9.08 19.72 17.83
CA ALA A 132 7.77 19.30 18.26
C ALA A 132 7.81 18.09 19.19
N GLY A 133 8.96 17.48 19.50
CA GLY A 133 9.05 16.37 20.46
C GLY A 133 8.40 15.08 19.95
N ALA A 134 8.44 14.82 18.64
CA ALA A 134 8.06 13.51 18.12
C ALA A 134 9.12 12.46 18.48
N GLU A 135 8.64 11.26 18.79
CA GLU A 135 9.47 10.12 19.17
C GLU A 135 10.10 9.44 17.95
N THR A 136 9.50 9.61 16.77
CA THR A 136 10.01 9.14 15.48
C THR A 136 9.41 9.94 14.32
N VAL A 137 10.00 9.80 13.13
CA VAL A 137 9.47 10.33 11.87
C VAL A 137 9.19 9.17 10.92
N VAL A 138 8.11 9.27 10.15
CA VAL A 138 7.76 8.34 9.07
C VAL A 138 7.62 9.09 7.75
N CYS A 139 8.24 8.57 6.70
CA CYS A 139 8.20 9.13 5.35
C CYS A 139 7.25 8.34 4.44
N LEU A 140 6.18 8.98 3.97
CA LEU A 140 5.21 8.41 3.04
C LEU A 140 5.61 8.67 1.60
N GLY A 141 6.72 8.07 1.18
CA GLY A 141 7.08 7.93 -0.23
C GLY A 141 7.30 9.22 -1.02
N ASN A 142 7.41 9.00 -2.34
CA ASN A 142 7.86 9.98 -3.32
C ASN A 142 9.10 10.73 -2.82
N ILE A 143 10.07 9.94 -2.35
CA ILE A 143 11.39 10.40 -1.91
C ILE A 143 12.12 11.03 -3.09
N THR A 144 11.88 10.49 -4.27
CA THR A 144 12.41 10.92 -5.58
C THR A 144 11.39 11.75 -6.36
N CYS A 145 11.91 12.67 -7.19
CA CYS A 145 11.18 13.54 -8.13
C CYS A 145 10.13 14.49 -7.49
N PRO A 146 10.06 15.76 -7.91
CA PRO A 146 10.43 16.25 -9.24
C PRO A 146 11.75 17.04 -9.29
N THR A 147 12.54 17.07 -8.22
CA THR A 147 13.82 17.81 -8.27
C THR A 147 14.98 16.93 -8.76
N ARG A 148 16.17 17.53 -8.88
CA ARG A 148 17.38 16.88 -9.40
C ARG A 148 18.29 16.28 -8.30
N ASN A 149 17.91 16.34 -7.03
CA ASN A 149 18.78 15.87 -5.93
C ASN A 149 18.31 14.51 -5.37
N ASN A 150 17.78 13.64 -6.23
CA ASN A 150 17.22 12.33 -5.86
C ASN A 150 18.20 11.47 -5.05
N ASP A 151 19.41 11.23 -5.57
CA ASP A 151 20.40 10.36 -4.92
C ASP A 151 20.89 10.94 -3.56
N GLU A 152 21.04 12.26 -3.48
CA GLU A 152 21.38 12.94 -2.22
C GLU A 152 20.26 12.83 -1.19
N THR A 153 19.01 13.00 -1.62
CA THR A 153 17.83 12.89 -0.75
C THR A 153 17.67 11.48 -0.20
N ILE A 154 17.84 10.46 -1.05
CA ILE A 154 17.86 9.06 -0.63
C ILE A 154 18.94 8.82 0.42
N LYS A 155 20.17 9.31 0.17
CA LYS A 155 21.28 9.18 1.12
C LYS A 155 21.00 9.90 2.44
N ALA A 156 20.41 11.09 2.41
CA ALA A 156 20.05 11.85 3.60
C ALA A 156 18.99 11.11 4.43
N LEU A 157 17.91 10.65 3.79
CA LEU A 157 16.84 9.88 4.42
C LEU A 157 17.38 8.58 5.02
N ARG A 158 18.19 7.83 4.25
CA ARG A 158 18.82 6.59 4.73
C ARG A 158 19.72 6.80 5.94
N ARG A 159 20.49 7.89 5.99
CA ARG A 159 21.37 8.22 7.15
C ARG A 159 20.58 8.60 8.40
N SER A 160 19.39 9.19 8.24
CA SER A 160 18.54 9.55 9.37
C SER A 160 17.93 8.34 10.08
N GLY A 161 17.85 7.18 9.41
CA GLY A 161 17.28 5.95 9.97
C GLY A 161 15.76 5.98 10.17
N VAL A 162 15.07 6.98 9.61
CA VAL A 162 13.61 7.08 9.70
C VAL A 162 12.94 5.98 8.87
N ASN A 163 11.75 5.56 9.31
CA ASN A 163 10.95 4.61 8.55
C ASN A 163 10.41 5.28 7.30
N ALA A 164 10.52 4.63 6.15
CA ALA A 164 10.01 5.12 4.89
C ALA A 164 9.25 4.01 4.16
N ILE A 165 8.17 4.38 3.47
CA ILE A 165 7.47 3.53 2.51
C ILE A 165 7.72 4.06 1.09
N GLN A 166 7.50 3.21 0.09
CA GLN A 166 7.61 3.61 -1.32
C GLN A 166 6.42 4.46 -1.77
N GLY A 167 6.68 5.46 -2.61
CA GLY A 167 5.68 6.03 -3.53
C GLY A 167 5.88 5.56 -4.98
N PRO A 168 5.01 5.98 -5.92
CA PRO A 168 5.10 5.60 -7.33
C PRO A 168 6.41 6.01 -7.99
N ASN A 169 6.96 7.19 -7.66
CA ASN A 169 8.25 7.64 -8.22
C ASN A 169 9.39 6.75 -7.72
N ASP A 170 9.36 6.40 -6.43
CA ASP A 170 10.38 5.55 -5.82
C ASP A 170 10.35 4.15 -6.42
N TRP A 171 9.16 3.61 -6.68
CA TRP A 171 8.97 2.34 -7.37
C TRP A 171 9.51 2.38 -8.81
N ALA A 172 9.19 3.43 -9.56
CA ALA A 172 9.70 3.59 -10.93
C ALA A 172 11.24 3.58 -10.96
N TYR A 173 11.88 4.37 -10.09
CA TYR A 173 13.33 4.39 -9.94
C TYR A 173 13.90 3.04 -9.48
N ALA A 174 13.24 2.37 -8.53
CA ALA A 174 13.59 1.04 -8.06
C ALA A 174 13.60 0.01 -9.21
N CYS A 175 12.63 0.09 -10.11
CA CYS A 175 12.53 -0.73 -11.32
C CYS A 175 13.44 -0.26 -12.48
N GLY A 176 14.14 0.85 -12.31
CA GLY A 176 15.00 1.43 -13.34
C GLY A 176 14.30 2.19 -14.46
N VAL A 177 13.05 2.57 -14.24
CA VAL A 177 12.31 3.49 -15.09
C VAL A 177 12.67 4.92 -14.67
N GLU A 178 13.77 5.44 -15.24
CA GLU A 178 14.23 6.80 -15.01
C GLU A 178 13.89 7.69 -16.21
N THR A 179 13.55 8.95 -15.95
CA THR A 179 13.34 9.95 -17.01
C THR A 179 14.59 10.81 -17.15
N SER A 180 14.89 11.26 -18.37
CA SER A 180 16.00 12.20 -18.62
C SER A 180 15.76 13.59 -18.03
N ALA A 181 14.54 13.88 -17.55
CA ALA A 181 14.18 15.17 -16.94
C ALA A 181 14.79 15.35 -15.54
N PHE A 182 15.08 14.25 -14.84
CA PHE A 182 15.57 14.23 -13.47
C PHE A 182 16.89 13.47 -13.35
N SER A 183 17.57 13.60 -12.21
CA SER A 183 18.87 12.96 -12.03
C SER A 183 18.74 11.44 -11.83
N PRO A 184 19.65 10.65 -12.43
CA PRO A 184 19.73 9.22 -12.16
C PRO A 184 20.16 8.97 -10.72
N ILE A 185 19.91 7.77 -10.20
CA ILE A 185 20.37 7.35 -8.87
C ILE A 185 21.47 6.29 -8.98
N THR A 186 22.28 6.18 -7.93
CA THR A 186 23.29 5.12 -7.84
C THR A 186 22.64 3.76 -7.64
N ALA A 187 23.34 2.67 -8.00
CA ALA A 187 22.87 1.31 -7.76
C ALA A 187 22.54 1.06 -6.28
N SER A 188 23.37 1.56 -5.36
CA SER A 188 23.13 1.44 -3.90
C SER A 188 21.86 2.15 -3.44
N SER A 189 21.56 3.33 -3.99
CA SER A 189 20.31 4.04 -3.72
C SER A 189 19.11 3.28 -4.29
N ARG A 190 19.25 2.72 -5.49
CA ARG A 190 18.21 1.90 -6.13
C ARG A 190 17.89 0.63 -5.35
N ASP A 191 18.93 -0.09 -4.93
CA ASP A 191 18.79 -1.29 -4.10
C ASP A 191 18.08 -0.94 -2.79
N TRP A 192 18.41 0.20 -2.18
CA TRP A 192 17.73 0.66 -0.97
C TRP A 192 16.25 0.97 -1.22
N LEU A 193 15.90 1.69 -2.29
CA LEU A 193 14.50 1.91 -2.67
C LEU A 193 13.77 0.58 -2.88
N LEU A 194 14.40 -0.39 -3.54
CA LEU A 194 13.85 -1.73 -3.76
C LEU A 194 13.59 -2.51 -2.47
N GLN A 195 14.18 -2.15 -1.33
CA GLN A 195 13.93 -2.80 -0.04
C GLN A 195 12.86 -2.10 0.81
N LEU A 196 12.44 -0.89 0.44
CA LEU A 196 11.43 -0.17 1.20
C LEU A 196 10.08 -0.93 1.21
N PRO A 197 9.37 -0.93 2.35
CA PRO A 197 8.02 -1.45 2.44
C PRO A 197 7.03 -0.61 1.62
N GLN A 198 5.88 -1.22 1.30
CA GLN A 198 4.78 -0.55 0.61
C GLN A 198 3.75 0.06 1.58
N ALA A 199 3.60 -0.54 2.77
CA ALA A 199 2.83 0.03 3.87
C ALA A 199 3.53 -0.19 5.20
N TYR A 200 3.13 0.59 6.17
CA TYR A 200 3.69 0.64 7.50
C TYR A 200 2.56 0.64 8.54
N VAL A 201 2.57 -0.34 9.43
CA VAL A 201 1.61 -0.47 10.53
C VAL A 201 2.32 -0.20 11.83
N PHE A 202 1.71 0.63 12.67
CA PHE A 202 2.28 1.07 13.93
C PHE A 202 1.17 1.35 14.95
N GLN A 203 1.56 1.65 16.17
CA GLN A 203 0.65 1.90 17.28
C GLN A 203 0.81 3.34 17.81
N LEU A 204 -0.30 4.07 17.91
CA LEU A 204 -0.39 5.38 18.56
C LEU A 204 -1.31 5.27 19.78
N GLY A 205 -0.73 5.20 20.98
CA GLY A 205 -1.50 4.90 22.19
C GLY A 205 -2.23 3.56 22.06
N ASP A 206 -3.54 3.57 22.22
CA ASP A 206 -4.42 2.40 22.00
C ASP A 206 -4.90 2.24 20.55
N LYS A 207 -4.61 3.21 19.67
CA LYS A 207 -5.03 3.21 18.27
C LYS A 207 -4.07 2.45 17.38
N LYS A 208 -4.63 1.57 16.56
CA LYS A 208 -3.91 0.87 15.51
C LYS A 208 -3.83 1.74 14.25
N CYS A 209 -2.63 1.95 13.71
CA CYS A 209 -2.43 2.85 12.59
C CYS A 209 -1.91 2.12 11.35
N LEU A 210 -2.35 2.57 10.18
CA LEU A 210 -1.89 2.13 8.86
C LEU A 210 -1.43 3.34 8.06
N ALA A 211 -0.21 3.32 7.56
CA ALA A 211 0.31 4.29 6.60
C ALA A 211 0.67 3.59 5.29
N PHE A 212 0.22 4.15 4.18
CA PHE A 212 0.59 3.73 2.82
C PHE A 212 0.67 4.97 1.93
N HIS A 213 1.18 4.89 0.71
CA HIS A 213 1.27 6.09 -0.13
C HIS A 213 -0.01 6.31 -0.94
N GLY A 214 -0.45 5.34 -1.76
CA GLY A 214 -1.61 5.55 -2.62
C GLY A 214 -2.07 4.37 -3.46
N ASP A 215 -2.86 4.69 -4.48
CA ASP A 215 -3.47 3.79 -5.46
C ASP A 215 -2.45 3.02 -6.30
N PHE A 216 -1.23 3.53 -6.49
CA PHE A 216 -0.18 2.83 -7.23
C PHE A 216 0.10 1.44 -6.64
N LEU A 217 -0.18 1.21 -5.35
CA LEU A 217 -0.09 -0.11 -4.74
C LEU A 217 -0.93 -1.16 -5.47
N GLN A 218 -2.11 -0.76 -5.96
CA GLN A 218 -3.02 -1.63 -6.72
C GLN A 218 -2.45 -2.01 -8.10
N THR A 219 -1.45 -1.27 -8.58
CA THR A 219 -0.76 -1.55 -9.85
C THR A 219 0.46 -2.46 -9.69
N LEU A 220 0.86 -2.75 -8.44
CA LEU A 220 2.06 -3.55 -8.19
C LEU A 220 1.82 -5.02 -8.61
N PRO A 221 2.81 -5.67 -9.26
CA PRO A 221 2.63 -7.04 -9.77
C PRO A 221 2.25 -8.11 -8.74
N GLY A 222 2.44 -7.84 -7.45
CA GLY A 222 2.15 -8.77 -6.34
C GLY A 222 1.00 -8.35 -5.43
N TYR A 223 0.35 -7.21 -5.69
CA TYR A 223 -0.74 -6.71 -4.86
C TYR A 223 -1.97 -7.60 -4.99
N SER A 224 -2.59 -7.91 -3.87
CA SER A 224 -3.78 -8.74 -3.83
C SER A 224 -4.81 -8.15 -2.88
N ASP A 225 -6.09 -8.23 -3.25
CA ASP A 225 -7.18 -7.90 -2.33
C ASP A 225 -7.27 -8.82 -1.09
N TYR A 226 -6.42 -9.85 -1.01
CA TYR A 226 -6.24 -10.69 0.16
C TYR A 226 -5.11 -10.24 1.07
N ASP A 227 -4.33 -9.23 0.66
CA ASP A 227 -3.29 -8.68 1.50
C ASP A 227 -3.87 -8.09 2.80
N PRO A 228 -3.11 -8.16 3.90
CA PRO A 228 -3.47 -7.42 5.09
C PRO A 228 -3.71 -5.95 4.76
N TYR A 229 -4.83 -5.41 5.25
CA TYR A 229 -5.29 -4.04 4.99
C TYR A 229 -5.65 -3.71 3.54
N ALA A 230 -5.77 -4.68 2.64
CA ALA A 230 -6.14 -4.42 1.25
C ALA A 230 -7.51 -3.75 1.14
N LEU A 231 -8.45 -4.04 2.05
CA LEU A 231 -9.74 -3.36 2.11
C LEU A 231 -9.57 -1.86 2.36
N GLU A 232 -8.85 -1.48 3.41
CA GLU A 232 -8.57 -0.09 3.77
C GLU A 232 -7.82 0.62 2.64
N ILE A 233 -6.77 0.00 2.10
CA ILE A 233 -5.97 0.55 1.00
C ILE A 233 -6.86 0.79 -0.22
N ASN A 234 -7.63 -0.21 -0.66
CA ASN A 234 -8.47 -0.09 -1.85
C ASN A 234 -9.55 0.98 -1.69
N MET A 235 -10.20 1.04 -0.53
CA MET A 235 -11.28 2.01 -0.30
C MET A 235 -10.77 3.43 -0.20
N ILE A 236 -9.71 3.65 0.59
CA ILE A 236 -9.13 4.98 0.71
C ILE A 236 -8.53 5.42 -0.62
N ALA A 237 -7.75 4.59 -1.29
CA ALA A 237 -7.17 4.94 -2.59
C ALA A 237 -8.24 5.23 -3.66
N GLY A 238 -9.33 4.46 -3.70
CA GLY A 238 -10.43 4.67 -4.64
C GLY A 238 -11.25 5.94 -4.37
N LEU A 239 -11.25 6.43 -3.13
CA LEU A 239 -12.04 7.58 -2.71
C LEU A 239 -11.23 8.84 -2.40
N ALA A 240 -9.89 8.77 -2.31
CA ALA A 240 -9.10 9.88 -1.79
C ALA A 240 -9.25 11.17 -2.61
N LEU A 241 -9.38 11.05 -3.94
CA LEU A 241 -9.63 12.20 -4.82
C LEU A 241 -10.98 12.88 -4.55
N PHE A 242 -11.95 12.12 -4.04
CA PHE A 242 -13.28 12.59 -3.67
C PHE A 242 -13.39 12.97 -2.20
N MET A 243 -12.37 12.78 -1.37
CA MET A 243 -12.43 13.15 0.06
C MET A 243 -12.55 14.65 0.32
N GLN A 244 -12.45 15.47 -0.74
CA GLN A 244 -12.77 16.91 -0.71
C GLN A 244 -14.29 17.17 -0.80
N ASP A 245 -15.04 16.16 -1.24
CA ASP A 245 -16.48 16.19 -1.38
C ASP A 245 -17.10 15.36 -0.26
N GLU A 246 -17.71 16.04 0.72
CA GLU A 246 -18.34 15.39 1.87
C GLU A 246 -19.47 14.42 1.46
N THR A 247 -19.97 14.49 0.22
CA THR A 247 -21.02 13.58 -0.27
C THR A 247 -20.56 12.12 -0.34
N VAL A 248 -19.24 11.84 -0.36
CA VAL A 248 -18.73 10.45 -0.33
C VAL A 248 -18.59 9.87 1.08
N PHE A 249 -18.64 10.71 2.12
CA PHE A 249 -18.41 10.26 3.50
C PHE A 249 -19.44 9.24 3.99
N PRO A 250 -20.74 9.33 3.66
CA PRO A 250 -21.71 8.30 4.04
C PRO A 250 -21.34 6.92 3.50
N ALA A 251 -20.95 6.83 2.22
CA ALA A 251 -20.57 5.55 1.61
C ALA A 251 -19.31 4.96 2.27
N LEU A 252 -18.30 5.80 2.55
CA LEU A 252 -17.10 5.37 3.25
C LEU A 252 -17.40 4.95 4.70
N ALA A 253 -18.27 5.70 5.40
CA ALA A 253 -18.66 5.42 6.78
C ALA A 253 -19.29 4.03 6.94
N GLU A 254 -20.13 3.59 5.99
CA GLU A 254 -20.73 2.25 6.00
C GLU A 254 -19.69 1.12 5.92
N MET A 255 -18.51 1.40 5.35
CA MET A 255 -17.44 0.41 5.19
C MET A 255 -16.46 0.38 6.36
N THR A 256 -16.30 1.49 7.07
CA THR A 256 -15.36 1.61 8.19
C THR A 256 -15.50 0.58 9.33
N PRO A 257 -16.68 -0.02 9.64
CA PRO A 257 -16.76 -1.09 10.64
C PRO A 257 -15.96 -2.35 10.28
N GLN A 258 -15.63 -2.52 9.00
CA GLN A 258 -14.78 -3.62 8.52
C GLN A 258 -13.29 -3.29 8.58
N PHE A 259 -12.92 -2.03 8.85
CA PHE A 259 -11.53 -1.60 8.91
C PHE A 259 -10.90 -2.06 10.23
N THR A 260 -9.69 -2.60 10.09
CA THR A 260 -8.87 -3.04 11.21
C THR A 260 -8.10 -1.88 11.83
N ALA A 261 -7.66 -0.91 11.02
CA ALA A 261 -6.96 0.28 11.49
C ALA A 261 -7.95 1.32 12.06
N ASP A 262 -7.53 2.07 13.07
CA ASP A 262 -8.25 3.21 13.66
C ASP A 262 -7.84 4.53 13.02
N VAL A 263 -6.55 4.65 12.66
CA VAL A 263 -5.99 5.79 11.94
C VAL A 263 -5.38 5.32 10.64
N ILE A 264 -5.80 5.92 9.52
CA ILE A 264 -5.31 5.59 8.18
C ILE A 264 -4.64 6.83 7.57
N LEU A 265 -3.37 6.70 7.21
CA LEU A 265 -2.57 7.76 6.60
C LEU A 265 -2.22 7.42 5.15
N PHE A 266 -2.40 8.38 4.25
CA PHE A 266 -2.12 8.23 2.82
C PHE A 266 -1.51 9.52 2.22
N ALA A 267 -0.80 9.45 1.10
CA ALA A 267 -0.11 10.60 0.50
C ALA A 267 -0.57 10.99 -0.93
N GLN A 268 -1.35 10.14 -1.61
CA GLN A 268 -1.69 10.31 -3.03
C GLN A 268 -2.41 11.60 -3.47
N THR A 269 -2.92 12.40 -2.53
CA THR A 269 -3.69 13.63 -2.86
C THR A 269 -2.83 14.87 -2.96
N ASP A 270 -1.52 14.78 -2.67
CA ASP A 270 -0.59 15.93 -2.62
C ASP A 270 -1.08 17.05 -1.69
N ARG A 271 -1.80 16.69 -0.62
CA ARG A 271 -2.44 17.65 0.29
C ARG A 271 -2.45 17.14 1.72
N TRP A 272 -2.22 18.06 2.64
CA TRP A 272 -2.41 17.84 4.06
C TRP A 272 -3.90 17.89 4.40
N GLY A 273 -4.40 16.89 5.13
CA GLY A 273 -5.80 16.85 5.55
C GLY A 273 -6.06 15.86 6.67
N HIS A 274 -7.14 16.07 7.41
CA HIS A 274 -7.60 15.16 8.46
C HIS A 274 -9.13 15.15 8.47
N TRP A 275 -9.69 13.96 8.37
CA TRP A 275 -11.12 13.71 8.33
C TRP A 275 -11.49 12.62 9.33
N GLN A 276 -12.66 12.75 9.95
CA GLN A 276 -13.23 11.70 10.79
C GLN A 276 -14.43 11.09 10.08
N VAL A 277 -14.35 9.81 9.77
CA VAL A 277 -15.37 9.08 9.02
C VAL A 277 -15.64 7.76 9.71
N GLY A 278 -16.89 7.51 10.10
CA GLY A 278 -17.30 6.24 10.72
C GLY A 278 -16.49 5.84 11.97
N GLY A 279 -16.06 6.82 12.76
CA GLY A 279 -15.24 6.58 13.97
C GLY A 279 -13.77 6.27 13.69
N LYS A 280 -13.32 6.43 12.45
CA LYS A 280 -11.92 6.28 12.02
C LYS A 280 -11.34 7.66 11.68
N ASP A 281 -10.05 7.82 11.93
CA ASP A 281 -9.31 9.02 11.54
C ASP A 281 -8.58 8.74 10.22
N ILE A 282 -8.87 9.57 9.22
CA ILE A 282 -8.24 9.46 7.90
C ILE A 282 -7.41 10.71 7.68
N VAL A 283 -6.13 10.53 7.36
CA VAL A 283 -5.13 11.61 7.31
C VAL A 283 -4.44 11.61 5.95
N GLY A 284 -4.53 12.74 5.26
CA GLY A 284 -3.77 13.04 4.05
C GLY A 284 -2.43 13.66 4.43
N ILE A 285 -1.34 13.04 3.98
CA ILE A 285 0.02 13.56 4.07
C ILE A 285 0.31 14.29 2.77
N GLY A 286 0.56 15.59 2.89
CA GLY A 286 0.89 16.43 1.75
C GLY A 286 2.39 16.53 1.51
N PRO A 287 2.79 17.39 0.55
CA PRO A 287 4.18 17.57 0.24
C PRO A 287 4.95 18.23 1.35
N ILE A 288 6.20 17.79 1.50
CA ILE A 288 7.16 18.31 2.47
C ILE A 288 7.44 19.79 2.22
N ALA A 289 7.32 20.25 0.97
CA ALA A 289 7.62 21.60 0.57
C ALA A 289 6.60 22.12 -0.45
N ASP A 290 6.14 23.35 -0.24
CA ASP A 290 5.43 24.17 -1.20
C ASP A 290 6.11 25.55 -1.27
N GLY A 291 6.81 25.81 -2.37
CA GLY A 291 7.67 26.97 -2.52
C GLY A 291 8.74 27.04 -1.41
N THR A 292 8.66 28.06 -0.56
CA THR A 292 9.58 28.31 0.56
C THR A 292 9.06 27.81 1.90
N VAL A 293 7.91 27.12 1.93
CA VAL A 293 7.30 26.62 3.17
C VAL A 293 7.52 25.12 3.25
N VAL A 294 8.12 24.68 4.36
CA VAL A 294 8.23 23.26 4.71
C VAL A 294 7.07 22.90 5.61
N SER A 295 6.36 21.81 5.28
CA SER A 295 5.23 21.30 6.04
C SER A 295 5.51 19.89 6.56
N VAL A 296 5.12 19.62 7.80
CA VAL A 296 5.22 18.29 8.42
C VAL A 296 3.92 17.97 9.16
N GLY A 297 3.55 16.70 9.16
CA GLY A 297 2.42 16.18 9.92
C GLY A 297 2.84 15.77 11.31
N LEU A 298 1.97 15.92 12.28
CA LEU A 298 2.21 15.51 13.65
C LEU A 298 0.98 14.82 14.22
N LEU A 299 1.11 13.52 14.41
CA LEU A 299 0.10 12.67 15.01
C LEU A 299 0.39 12.55 16.52
N GLN A 300 -0.61 12.81 17.36
CA GLN A 300 -0.48 12.80 18.81
C GLN A 300 -1.66 12.12 19.48
N ASP A 301 -1.38 11.28 20.47
CA ASP A 301 -2.38 10.79 21.41
C ASP A 301 -2.52 11.74 22.61
N GLY A 302 -3.74 11.94 23.10
CA GLY A 302 -4.02 12.73 24.30
C GLY A 302 -5.41 13.40 24.34
N PRO A 303 -6.04 13.49 25.52
CA PRO A 303 -7.46 13.88 25.68
C PRO A 303 -7.79 15.33 25.29
N GLU A 304 -6.80 16.23 25.29
CA GLU A 304 -6.99 17.66 24.97
C GLU A 304 -6.31 18.09 23.66
N LYS A 305 -5.74 17.15 22.91
CA LYS A 305 -4.97 17.46 21.69
C LYS A 305 -5.72 17.00 20.45
N ARG A 306 -5.67 17.83 19.39
CA ARG A 306 -6.05 17.36 18.05
C ARG A 306 -5.14 16.19 17.67
N LEU A 307 -5.75 15.08 17.25
CA LEU A 307 -5.04 13.87 16.86
C LEU A 307 -3.98 14.18 15.81
N PHE A 308 -4.30 15.00 14.81
CA PHE A 308 -3.38 15.39 13.76
C PHE A 308 -3.29 16.91 13.61
N ASN A 309 -2.07 17.40 13.40
CA ASN A 309 -1.81 18.81 13.06
C ASN A 309 -0.72 18.89 11.99
N THR A 310 -0.84 19.87 11.09
CA THR A 310 0.24 20.26 10.19
C THR A 310 1.04 21.39 10.82
N LEU A 311 2.36 21.23 10.90
CA LEU A 311 3.29 22.27 11.31
C LEU A 311 3.99 22.82 10.06
N GLN A 312 4.16 24.14 10.01
CA GLN A 312 4.79 24.82 8.89
C GLN A 312 5.94 25.69 9.36
N VAL A 313 7.03 25.69 8.60
CA VAL A 313 8.20 26.53 8.85
C VAL A 313 8.68 27.13 7.52
N GLY A 314 9.09 28.40 7.54
CA GLY A 314 9.76 29.01 6.40
C GLY A 314 11.17 28.45 6.23
N VAL A 315 11.57 28.20 4.99
CA VAL A 315 12.97 27.97 4.66
C VAL A 315 13.68 29.32 4.77
N ASN A 316 14.35 29.55 5.89
CA ASN A 316 15.30 30.66 5.97
C ASN A 316 16.49 30.28 5.08
N ASP A 317 16.78 31.11 4.09
CA ASP A 317 18.04 31.03 3.34
C ASP A 317 19.19 31.21 4.35
N ALA A 318 19.82 30.10 4.74
CA ALA A 318 20.99 30.07 5.60
C ALA A 318 22.24 29.77 4.77
#